data_AF-A0A523D0K9-F1
#
_entry.id   AF-A0A523D0K9-F1
#
_cell.length_a   1.000
_cell.length_b   1.000
_cell.length_c   1.000
_cell.angle_alpha   90.00
_cell.angle_beta   90.00
_cell.angle_gamma   90.00
#
_symmetry.space_group_name_H-M   'P 1'
#
loop_
_entity.id
_entity.type
_entity.pdbx_description
1 polymer ?
#
loop_
_entity_poly.entity_id
_entity_poly.type
_entity_poly.pdbx_seq_one_letter_code
_entity_poly.pdbx_strand_id
1 'polypeptide(L)'
;MTTTKSKANQIQQAIDELLSQIIDEWYERVSPHYVTHSVDSGGQEQEEELKCFHDKNGHRIKFNKDDLDFTYGLKSQWAEEHCVIEISVNNKVENFDYLDFQRRLVSHYQTTGSRKVTTPYQLRRHSYQEIFQLEPNLEDAFSVENRTEKADIMSLSFRLKERFSEELAARPVSGKQLIEDYCVSPFRSAYAAVYRRQSR
;
A
#
# COMPACT_ATOMS: atom_id res chain seq x y z
N MET A 1 -14.29 30.32 -1.68
CA MET A 1 -13.60 29.19 -2.37
C MET A 1 -12.25 28.81 -1.75
N THR A 2 -11.75 29.53 -0.73
CA THR A 2 -10.45 29.26 -0.07
C THR A 2 -10.50 28.20 1.05
N THR A 3 -11.64 28.05 1.73
CA THR A 3 -11.83 27.13 2.87
C THR A 3 -11.84 25.65 2.48
N THR A 4 -12.46 25.30 1.35
CA THR A 4 -12.57 23.90 0.90
C THR A 4 -11.21 23.30 0.51
N LYS A 5 -10.37 24.06 -0.21
CA LYS A 5 -9.00 23.64 -0.56
C LYS A 5 -8.11 23.45 0.68
N SER A 6 -8.27 24.31 1.69
CA SER A 6 -7.52 24.18 2.95
C SER A 6 -7.89 22.90 3.71
N LYS A 7 -9.17 22.54 3.73
CA LYS A 7 -9.65 21.33 4.43
C LYS A 7 -9.19 20.06 3.70
N ALA A 8 -9.35 19.99 2.38
CA ALA A 8 -8.89 18.87 1.56
C ALA A 8 -7.39 18.58 1.78
N ASN A 9 -6.55 19.63 1.79
CA ASN A 9 -5.12 19.49 2.04
C ASN A 9 -4.83 18.95 3.45
N GLN A 10 -5.53 19.44 4.47
CA GLN A 10 -5.36 18.95 5.85
C GLN A 10 -5.75 17.47 5.98
N ILE A 11 -6.86 17.07 5.37
CA ILE A 11 -7.28 15.67 5.35
C ILE A 11 -6.27 14.81 4.62
N GLN A 12 -5.82 15.23 3.43
CA GLN A 12 -4.82 14.49 2.66
C GLN A 12 -3.54 14.33 3.46
N GLN A 13 -3.02 15.40 4.07
CA GLN A 13 -1.81 15.35 4.88
C GLN A 13 -1.95 14.39 6.06
N ALA A 14 -3.10 14.41 6.75
CA ALA A 14 -3.36 13.47 7.83
C ALA A 14 -3.39 12.01 7.34
N ILE A 15 -4.00 11.74 6.18
CA ILE A 15 -3.96 10.40 5.57
C ILE A 15 -2.53 10.01 5.18
N ASP A 16 -1.76 10.92 4.59
CA ASP A 16 -0.36 10.73 4.22
C ASP A 16 0.47 10.32 5.45
N GLU A 17 0.29 11.00 6.58
CA GLU A 17 0.92 10.65 7.85
C GLU A 17 0.56 9.23 8.33
N LEU A 18 -0.68 8.75 8.10
CA LEU A 18 -1.03 7.35 8.39
C LEU A 18 -0.28 6.38 7.48
N LEU A 19 -0.14 6.71 6.20
CA LEU A 19 0.60 5.88 5.24
C LEU A 19 2.10 5.82 5.58
N SER A 20 2.67 6.94 6.01
CA SER A 20 4.04 7.00 6.54
C SER A 20 4.22 6.04 7.70
N GLN A 21 3.34 6.12 8.71
CA GLN A 21 3.41 5.26 9.90
C GLN A 21 3.31 3.78 9.56
N ILE A 22 2.50 3.38 8.58
CA ILE A 22 2.42 1.99 8.13
C ILE A 22 3.77 1.51 7.57
N ILE A 23 4.47 2.36 6.81
CA ILE A 23 5.79 2.04 6.27
C ILE A 23 6.84 1.99 7.38
N ASP A 24 6.83 2.97 8.30
CA ASP A 24 7.76 3.04 9.43
C ASP A 24 7.65 1.80 10.33
N GLU A 25 6.41 1.44 10.73
CA GLU A 25 6.17 0.27 11.56
C GLU A 25 6.50 -1.05 10.85
N TRP A 26 6.36 -1.10 9.52
CA TRP A 26 6.82 -2.26 8.77
C TRP A 26 8.35 -2.32 8.75
N TYR A 27 9.03 -1.20 8.48
CA TYR A 27 10.48 -1.12 8.50
C TYR A 27 11.04 -1.55 9.86
N GLU A 28 10.53 -1.00 10.97
CA GLU A 28 10.94 -1.36 12.32
C GLU A 28 10.81 -2.87 12.59
N ARG A 29 9.70 -3.48 12.14
CA ARG A 29 9.43 -4.90 12.35
C ARG A 29 10.37 -5.83 11.61
N VAL A 30 10.86 -5.42 10.43
CA VAL A 30 11.68 -6.29 9.57
C VAL A 30 13.16 -5.94 9.57
N SER A 31 13.54 -4.72 9.96
CA SER A 31 14.93 -4.25 10.02
C SER A 31 15.90 -5.16 10.79
N PRO A 32 15.52 -5.89 11.86
CA PRO A 32 16.44 -6.81 12.52
C PRO A 32 16.92 -7.98 11.65
N HIS A 33 16.32 -8.19 10.48
CA HIS A 33 16.64 -9.26 9.53
C HIS A 33 17.40 -8.78 8.29
N TYR A 34 17.83 -7.52 8.24
CA TYR A 34 18.47 -6.91 7.08
C TYR A 34 19.60 -5.97 7.53
N VAL A 35 20.53 -5.68 6.62
CA VAL A 35 21.45 -4.56 6.74
C VAL A 35 20.69 -3.26 6.47
N THR A 36 20.68 -2.39 7.46
CA THR A 36 20.18 -1.02 7.35
C THR A 36 21.38 -0.08 7.27
N HIS A 37 21.38 0.95 6.41
CA HIS A 37 22.52 1.87 6.30
C HIS A 37 22.77 2.66 7.60
N SER A 38 23.59 2.07 8.46
CA SER A 38 24.26 2.65 9.62
C SER A 38 25.57 1.92 9.95
N VAL A 39 25.99 0.94 9.14
CA VAL A 39 27.23 0.20 9.34
C VAL A 39 28.03 0.19 8.05
N ASP A 40 29.11 0.96 8.01
CA ASP A 40 30.18 0.79 7.02
C ASP A 40 30.81 -0.59 7.25
N SER A 41 30.61 -1.53 6.34
CA SER A 41 31.33 -2.80 6.35
C SER A 41 31.80 -3.09 4.93
N GLY A 42 33.08 -2.82 4.70
CA GLY A 42 33.77 -3.28 3.50
C GLY A 42 33.86 -4.80 3.53
N GLY A 43 33.09 -5.45 2.66
CA GLY A 43 33.17 -6.89 2.42
C GLY A 43 32.25 -7.29 1.27
N GLN A 44 32.81 -7.90 0.23
CA GLN A 44 32.07 -8.38 -0.94
C GLN A 44 31.22 -9.62 -0.61
N GLU A 45 30.01 -9.41 -0.11
CA GLU A 45 28.83 -10.26 -0.29
C GLU A 45 27.65 -9.31 -0.58
N GLN A 46 26.63 -9.73 -1.33
CA GLN A 46 25.44 -8.89 -1.52
C GLN A 46 24.75 -8.74 -0.15
N GLU A 47 25.08 -7.67 0.56
CA GLU A 47 24.44 -7.38 1.84
C GLU A 47 22.93 -7.22 1.64
N GLU A 48 22.14 -7.92 2.46
CA GLU A 48 20.69 -7.87 2.41
C GLU A 48 20.22 -6.45 2.76
N GLU A 49 19.83 -5.64 1.79
CA GLU A 49 19.52 -4.23 2.03
C GLU A 49 18.04 -4.00 2.34
N LEU A 50 17.81 -3.18 3.37
CA LEU A 50 16.50 -2.58 3.65
C LEU A 50 16.61 -1.05 3.63
N LYS A 51 15.79 -0.39 2.81
CA LYS A 51 15.76 1.08 2.68
C LYS A 51 14.35 1.63 2.86
N CYS A 52 14.22 2.74 3.56
CA CYS A 52 12.97 3.47 3.75
C CYS A 52 13.03 4.86 3.10
N PHE A 53 11.94 5.32 2.49
CA PHE A 53 11.86 6.61 1.80
C PHE A 53 10.54 7.31 2.11
N HIS A 54 10.59 8.59 2.48
CA HIS A 54 9.43 9.47 2.61
C HIS A 54 9.70 10.73 1.79
N ASP A 55 9.09 10.84 0.63
CA ASP A 55 9.30 11.99 -0.26
C ASP A 55 8.04 12.32 -1.07
N LYS A 56 8.17 13.24 -2.02
CA LYS A 56 7.06 13.67 -2.90
C LYS A 56 6.42 12.54 -3.72
N ASN A 57 7.09 11.40 -3.87
CA ASN A 57 6.58 10.24 -4.60
C ASN A 57 5.89 9.23 -3.65
N GLY A 58 5.68 9.58 -2.37
CA GLY A 58 5.03 8.77 -1.34
C GLY A 58 6.01 8.13 -0.35
N HIS A 59 5.49 7.16 0.39
CA HIS A 59 6.21 6.41 1.42
C HIS A 59 6.55 5.02 0.89
N ARG A 60 7.83 4.64 0.94
CA ARG A 60 8.30 3.41 0.30
C ARG A 60 9.28 2.66 1.15
N ILE A 61 9.24 1.35 1.04
CA ILE A 61 10.20 0.42 1.64
C ILE A 61 10.76 -0.49 0.54
N LYS A 62 12.08 -0.53 0.41
CA LYS A 62 12.78 -1.40 -0.54
C LYS A 62 13.38 -2.58 0.20
N PHE A 63 13.11 -3.77 -0.34
CA PHE A 63 13.72 -5.03 0.05
C PHE A 63 14.67 -5.47 -1.06
N ASN A 64 15.88 -5.86 -0.68
CA ASN A 64 16.85 -6.48 -1.57
C ASN A 64 17.58 -7.60 -0.82
N LYS A 65 17.17 -8.84 -1.04
CA LYS A 65 17.75 -10.03 -0.37
C LYS A 65 17.56 -11.25 -1.25
N ASP A 66 18.63 -11.98 -1.54
CA ASP A 66 18.61 -13.13 -2.46
C ASP A 66 17.93 -12.73 -3.79
N ASP A 67 16.95 -13.51 -4.25
CA ASP A 67 16.16 -13.23 -5.47
C ASP A 67 15.00 -12.23 -5.24
N LEU A 68 14.88 -11.67 -4.04
CA LEU A 68 13.82 -10.74 -3.64
C LEU A 68 14.31 -9.29 -3.80
N ASP A 69 14.10 -8.69 -4.97
CA ASP A 69 14.29 -7.25 -5.22
C ASP A 69 12.95 -6.59 -5.56
N PHE A 70 12.38 -5.87 -4.59
CA PHE A 70 11.17 -5.08 -4.82
C PHE A 70 11.09 -3.85 -3.91
N THR A 71 10.37 -2.84 -4.39
CA THR A 71 10.02 -1.66 -3.58
C THR A 71 8.52 -1.59 -3.41
N TYR A 72 8.04 -1.67 -2.18
CA TYR A 72 6.64 -1.41 -1.85
C TYR A 72 6.42 0.08 -1.61
N GLY A 73 5.27 0.61 -2.05
CA GLY A 73 4.93 2.02 -1.94
C GLY A 73 3.48 2.26 -1.50
N LEU A 74 3.30 3.32 -0.72
CA LEU A 74 2.02 3.90 -0.34
C LEU A 74 2.02 5.38 -0.68
N LYS A 75 0.93 5.86 -1.27
CA LYS A 75 0.78 7.28 -1.61
C LYS A 75 -0.66 7.74 -1.40
N SER A 76 -0.83 8.95 -0.88
CA SER A 76 -2.11 9.64 -0.88
C SER A 76 -2.10 10.78 -1.90
N GLN A 77 -3.22 11.00 -2.59
CA GLN A 77 -3.40 12.18 -3.43
C GLN A 77 -4.85 12.65 -3.40
N TRP A 78 -5.06 13.95 -3.40
CA TRP A 78 -6.39 14.52 -3.59
C TRP A 78 -6.68 14.65 -5.09
N ALA A 79 -7.76 14.05 -5.56
CA ALA A 79 -8.24 14.14 -6.93
C ALA A 79 -9.70 14.59 -6.93
N GLU A 80 -9.96 15.76 -7.50
CA GLU A 80 -11.30 16.39 -7.55
C GLU A 80 -11.93 16.50 -6.14
N GLU A 81 -12.85 15.60 -5.79
CA GLU A 81 -13.60 15.58 -4.52
C GLU A 81 -13.28 14.35 -3.65
N HIS A 82 -12.22 13.61 -3.99
CA HIS A 82 -11.87 12.35 -3.35
C HIS A 82 -10.40 12.31 -2.94
N CYS A 83 -10.12 11.65 -1.82
CA CYS A 83 -8.77 11.19 -1.51
C CYS A 83 -8.56 9.85 -2.20
N VAL A 84 -7.42 9.66 -2.86
CA VAL A 84 -7.02 8.40 -3.45
C VAL A 84 -5.84 7.86 -2.67
N ILE A 85 -5.98 6.63 -2.15
CA ILE A 85 -4.86 5.87 -1.59
C ILE A 85 -4.41 4.89 -2.66
N GLU A 86 -3.15 5.03 -3.07
CA GLU A 86 -2.49 4.10 -3.98
C GLU A 86 -1.54 3.19 -3.20
N ILE A 87 -1.61 1.90 -3.52
CA ILE A 87 -0.66 0.89 -3.12
C ILE A 87 0.09 0.44 -4.35
N SER A 88 1.41 0.34 -4.28
CA SER A 88 2.23 -0.11 -5.40
C SER A 88 3.38 -1.01 -4.99
N VAL A 89 3.83 -1.82 -5.93
CA VAL A 89 5.08 -2.58 -5.87
C VAL A 89 5.83 -2.40 -7.18
N ASN A 90 7.07 -1.93 -7.07
CA ASN A 90 8.07 -2.04 -8.14
C ASN A 90 8.71 -3.42 -8.02
N ASN A 91 8.34 -4.35 -8.87
CA ASN A 91 8.77 -5.75 -8.83
C ASN A 91 9.91 -6.01 -9.81
N LYS A 92 10.98 -6.67 -9.34
CA LYS A 92 12.02 -7.23 -10.21
C LYS A 92 12.18 -8.73 -10.04
N VAL A 93 11.28 -9.38 -9.30
CA VAL A 93 11.28 -10.84 -9.19
C VAL A 93 11.02 -11.43 -10.57
N GLU A 94 11.93 -12.28 -11.03
CA GLU A 94 11.81 -12.96 -12.30
C GLU A 94 10.61 -13.92 -12.33
N ASN A 95 9.97 -14.02 -13.50
CA ASN A 95 8.85 -14.92 -13.75
C ASN A 95 7.60 -14.71 -12.86
N PHE A 96 7.47 -13.60 -12.13
CA PHE A 96 6.35 -13.33 -11.21
C PHE A 96 4.97 -13.52 -11.88
N ASP A 97 4.08 -14.32 -11.26
CA ASP A 97 2.76 -14.64 -11.81
C ASP A 97 1.75 -13.52 -11.49
N TYR A 98 1.73 -12.50 -12.36
CA TYR A 98 0.82 -11.35 -12.26
C TYR A 98 -0.66 -11.75 -12.29
N LEU A 99 -1.01 -12.83 -13.03
CA LEU A 99 -2.39 -13.31 -13.11
C LEU A 99 -2.84 -13.97 -11.81
N ASP A 100 -2.01 -14.80 -11.19
CA ASP A 100 -2.32 -15.36 -9.86
C ASP A 100 -2.41 -14.25 -8.80
N PHE A 101 -1.51 -13.26 -8.88
CA PHE A 101 -1.56 -12.10 -7.98
C PHE A 101 -2.88 -11.34 -8.10
N GLN A 102 -3.29 -10.97 -9.32
CA GLN A 102 -4.55 -10.28 -9.58
C GLN A 102 -5.75 -11.11 -9.13
N ARG A 103 -5.81 -12.41 -9.45
CA ARG A 103 -6.92 -13.31 -9.06
C ARG A 103 -7.09 -13.37 -7.54
N ARG A 104 -6.00 -13.41 -6.78
CA ARG A 104 -6.03 -13.39 -5.31
C ARG A 104 -6.61 -12.09 -4.76
N LEU A 105 -6.22 -10.95 -5.34
CA LEU A 105 -6.77 -9.64 -4.97
C LEU A 105 -8.26 -9.56 -5.29
N VAL A 106 -8.67 -9.93 -6.51
CA VAL A 106 -10.08 -9.95 -6.94
C VAL A 106 -10.91 -10.80 -5.98
N SER A 107 -10.48 -12.02 -5.68
CA SER A 107 -11.17 -12.92 -4.76
C SER A 107 -11.29 -12.32 -3.35
N HIS A 108 -10.23 -11.69 -2.85
CA HIS A 108 -10.23 -11.03 -1.55
C HIS A 108 -11.28 -9.91 -1.49
N TYR A 109 -11.27 -9.00 -2.47
CA TYR A 109 -12.14 -7.82 -2.47
C TYR A 109 -13.61 -8.14 -2.76
N GLN A 110 -13.89 -9.15 -3.60
CA GLN A 110 -15.24 -9.67 -3.79
C GLN A 110 -15.85 -10.23 -2.50
N THR A 111 -15.03 -10.92 -1.70
CA THR A 111 -15.50 -11.57 -0.47
C THR A 111 -15.56 -10.60 0.72
N THR A 112 -14.53 -9.78 0.89
CA THR A 112 -14.36 -8.93 2.07
C THR A 112 -15.05 -7.57 1.90
N GLY A 113 -15.16 -7.07 0.67
CA GLY A 113 -15.66 -5.72 0.39
C GLY A 113 -17.07 -5.46 0.90
N SER A 114 -17.95 -6.46 0.85
CA SER A 114 -19.34 -6.36 1.32
C SER A 114 -19.49 -6.41 2.85
N ARG A 115 -18.44 -6.84 3.57
CA ARG A 115 -18.47 -6.95 5.03
C ARG A 115 -18.44 -5.55 5.67
N LYS A 116 -19.14 -5.40 6.80
CA LYS A 116 -19.09 -4.18 7.61
C LYS A 116 -17.75 -4.03 8.30
N VAL A 117 -17.25 -2.80 8.38
CA VAL A 117 -16.03 -2.50 9.12
C VAL A 117 -16.28 -2.65 10.62
N THR A 118 -15.27 -3.08 11.36
CA THR A 118 -15.37 -3.30 12.82
C THR A 118 -14.86 -2.11 13.63
N THR A 119 -14.06 -1.24 13.03
CA THR A 119 -13.50 -0.03 13.65
C THR A 119 -13.11 0.97 12.55
N PRO A 120 -13.18 2.30 12.77
CA PRO A 120 -13.72 3.00 13.93
C PRO A 120 -15.25 2.88 14.06
N TYR A 121 -15.78 3.13 15.28
CA TYR A 121 -17.22 3.02 15.59
C TYR A 121 -18.11 3.79 14.60
N GLN A 122 -17.68 4.98 14.19
CA GLN A 122 -18.41 5.88 13.29
C GLN A 122 -18.64 5.26 11.91
N LEU A 123 -17.71 4.40 11.47
CA LEU A 123 -17.74 3.77 10.15
C LEU A 123 -18.41 2.39 10.16
N ARG A 124 -18.71 1.78 11.33
CA ARG A 124 -19.23 0.39 11.44
C ARG A 124 -20.51 0.09 10.65
N ARG A 125 -21.29 1.12 10.33
CA ARG A 125 -22.51 1.01 9.53
C ARG A 125 -22.22 0.90 8.02
N HIS A 126 -20.98 1.12 7.61
CA HIS A 126 -20.51 1.03 6.24
C HIS A 126 -19.70 -0.26 6.03
N SER A 127 -19.80 -0.77 4.82
CA SER A 127 -18.96 -1.85 4.32
C SER A 127 -17.61 -1.32 3.86
N TYR A 128 -16.63 -2.20 3.75
CA TYR A 128 -15.31 -1.82 3.26
C TYR A 128 -15.38 -1.18 1.87
N GLN A 129 -16.15 -1.75 0.94
CA GLN A 129 -16.30 -1.22 -0.43
C GLN A 129 -17.04 0.12 -0.50
N GLU A 130 -17.85 0.46 0.52
CA GLU A 130 -18.47 1.79 0.61
C GLU A 130 -17.44 2.87 1.00
N ILE A 131 -16.44 2.50 1.82
CA ILE A 131 -15.40 3.40 2.33
C ILE A 131 -14.24 3.50 1.33
N PHE A 132 -13.72 2.36 0.90
CA PHE A 132 -12.59 2.21 -0.01
C PHE A 132 -13.11 1.71 -1.36
N GLN A 133 -13.46 2.66 -2.22
CA GLN A 133 -14.09 2.37 -3.50
C GLN A 133 -13.01 2.00 -4.52
N LEU A 134 -13.08 0.80 -5.06
CA LEU A 134 -12.31 0.39 -6.23
C LEU A 134 -13.05 0.78 -7.50
N GLU A 135 -12.36 0.74 -8.64
CA GLU A 135 -13.06 0.83 -9.93
C GLU A 135 -14.13 -0.27 -10.05
N PRO A 136 -15.25 0.00 -10.74
CA PRO A 136 -16.37 -0.96 -10.84
C PRO A 136 -15.94 -2.32 -11.38
N ASN A 137 -14.92 -2.32 -12.25
CA ASN A 137 -14.22 -3.51 -12.66
C ASN A 137 -12.90 -3.60 -11.90
N LEU A 138 -12.82 -4.58 -10.99
CA LEU A 138 -11.64 -4.87 -10.20
C LEU A 138 -10.42 -5.21 -11.07
N GLU A 139 -10.64 -5.77 -12.26
CA GLU A 139 -9.56 -6.04 -13.21
C GLU A 139 -8.95 -4.74 -13.75
N ASP A 140 -9.78 -3.70 -13.93
CA ASP A 140 -9.34 -2.37 -14.36
C ASP A 140 -8.77 -1.54 -13.20
N ALA A 141 -9.15 -1.86 -11.96
CA ALA A 141 -8.60 -1.23 -10.75
C ALA A 141 -7.13 -1.62 -10.49
N PHE A 142 -6.74 -2.80 -10.96
CA PHE A 142 -5.39 -3.33 -10.83
C PHE A 142 -4.60 -3.04 -12.10
N SER A 143 -3.55 -2.22 -11.98
CA SER A 143 -2.68 -1.91 -13.11
C SER A 143 -1.33 -2.62 -13.00
N VAL A 144 -0.87 -3.15 -14.14
CA VAL A 144 0.49 -3.66 -14.33
C VAL A 144 1.14 -2.87 -15.47
N GLU A 145 2.18 -2.12 -15.15
CA GLU A 145 3.05 -1.49 -16.13
C GLU A 145 4.30 -2.37 -16.33
N ASN A 146 4.33 -3.11 -17.44
CA ASN A 146 5.49 -3.90 -17.82
C ASN A 146 6.57 -2.99 -18.40
N ARG A 147 7.78 -3.04 -17.84
CA ARG A 147 8.87 -2.15 -18.27
C ARG A 147 10.11 -2.94 -18.63
N THR A 148 10.49 -2.90 -19.91
CA THR A 148 11.71 -3.53 -20.41
C THR A 148 12.93 -2.99 -19.64
N GLU A 149 13.76 -3.89 -19.10
CA GLU A 149 15.00 -3.59 -18.34
C GLU A 149 14.79 -2.79 -17.03
N LYS A 150 13.55 -2.63 -16.57
CA LYS A 150 13.22 -1.97 -15.29
C LYS A 150 12.28 -2.86 -14.48
N ALA A 151 12.09 -2.49 -13.21
CA ALA A 151 11.08 -3.15 -12.37
C ALA A 151 9.69 -2.97 -12.99
N ASP A 152 8.87 -4.00 -13.05
CA ASP A 152 7.45 -3.84 -13.38
C ASP A 152 6.74 -3.10 -12.25
N ILE A 153 5.70 -2.31 -12.55
CA ILE A 153 4.91 -1.63 -11.52
C ILE A 153 3.55 -2.28 -11.42
N MET A 154 3.23 -2.83 -10.26
CA MET A 154 1.88 -3.25 -9.90
C MET A 154 1.28 -2.22 -8.98
N SER A 155 0.04 -1.79 -9.22
CA SER A 155 -0.64 -0.87 -8.31
C SER A 155 -2.14 -1.09 -8.22
N LEU A 156 -2.70 -0.66 -7.10
CA LEU A 156 -4.13 -0.69 -6.79
C LEU A 156 -4.52 0.60 -6.08
N SER A 157 -5.55 1.27 -6.60
CA SER A 157 -6.02 2.57 -6.10
C SER A 157 -7.40 2.49 -5.48
N PHE A 158 -7.55 3.07 -4.30
CA PHE A 158 -8.82 3.17 -3.57
C PHE A 158 -9.26 4.62 -3.51
N ARG A 159 -10.47 4.90 -3.98
CA ARG A 159 -11.12 6.20 -3.82
C ARG A 159 -11.85 6.26 -2.49
N LEU A 160 -11.62 7.34 -1.76
CA LEU A 160 -12.29 7.68 -0.52
C LEU A 160 -13.01 9.00 -0.69
N LYS A 161 -14.33 8.97 -0.50
CA LYS A 161 -15.13 10.20 -0.44
C LYS A 161 -14.66 11.07 0.72
N GLU A 162 -14.71 12.40 0.58
CA GLU A 162 -14.24 13.36 1.58
C GLU A 162 -14.69 13.00 3.01
N ARG A 163 -15.98 12.68 3.20
CA ARG A 163 -16.53 12.29 4.51
C ARG A 163 -15.80 11.11 5.17
N PHE A 164 -15.35 10.13 4.39
CA PHE A 164 -14.68 8.95 4.93
C PHE A 164 -13.22 9.24 5.21
N SER A 165 -12.56 10.00 4.32
CA SER A 165 -11.21 10.51 4.54
C SER A 165 -11.13 11.34 5.83
N GLU A 166 -12.13 12.20 6.10
CA GLU A 166 -12.24 12.94 7.36
C GLU A 166 -12.33 12.02 8.58
N GLU A 167 -13.21 11.01 8.53
CA GLU A 167 -13.41 10.11 9.67
C GLU A 167 -12.17 9.26 9.97
N LEU A 168 -11.41 8.88 8.94
CA LEU A 168 -10.11 8.21 9.07
C LEU A 168 -9.05 9.14 9.65
N ALA A 169 -8.90 10.34 9.06
CA ALA A 169 -7.94 11.35 9.49
C ALA A 169 -8.15 11.78 10.95
N ALA A 170 -9.40 11.92 11.38
CA ALA A 170 -9.75 12.28 12.75
C ALA A 170 -9.43 11.18 13.79
N ARG A 171 -9.10 9.96 13.35
CA ARG A 171 -8.82 8.82 14.26
C ARG A 171 -7.58 8.06 13.81
N PRO A 172 -6.38 8.62 14.02
CA PRO A 172 -5.15 8.08 13.45
C PRO A 172 -4.94 6.59 13.72
N VAL A 173 -5.13 6.12 14.95
CA VAL A 173 -4.90 4.71 15.32
C VAL A 173 -5.84 3.77 14.56
N SER A 174 -7.15 3.95 14.68
CA SER A 174 -8.12 3.07 14.01
C SER A 174 -8.21 3.30 12.50
N GLY A 175 -7.93 4.52 12.03
CA GLY A 175 -7.90 4.85 10.61
C GLY A 175 -6.74 4.17 9.92
N LYS A 176 -5.54 4.24 10.52
CA LYS A 176 -4.35 3.52 10.06
C LYS A 176 -4.61 2.02 10.03
N GLN A 177 -5.12 1.45 11.13
CA GLN A 177 -5.45 0.03 11.21
C GLN A 177 -6.41 -0.39 10.08
N LEU A 178 -7.44 0.43 9.82
CA LEU A 178 -8.43 0.13 8.81
C LEU A 178 -7.85 0.17 7.37
N ILE A 179 -6.98 1.14 7.08
CA ILE A 179 -6.21 1.20 5.82
C ILE A 179 -5.29 -0.01 5.71
N GLU A 180 -4.57 -0.34 6.79
CA GLU A 180 -3.63 -1.45 6.79
C GLU A 180 -4.33 -2.80 6.57
N ASP A 181 -5.46 -3.04 7.24
CA ASP A 181 -6.18 -4.31 7.18
C ASP A 181 -6.82 -4.57 5.82
N TYR A 182 -7.38 -3.53 5.18
CA TYR A 182 -8.17 -3.71 3.96
C TYR A 182 -7.40 -3.36 2.68
N CYS A 183 -6.53 -2.36 2.72
CA CYS A 183 -5.79 -1.93 1.53
C CYS A 183 -4.43 -2.65 1.49
N VAL A 184 -3.62 -2.48 2.54
CA VAL A 184 -2.18 -2.85 2.53
C VAL A 184 -1.95 -4.35 2.70
N SER A 185 -2.55 -4.94 3.73
CA SER A 185 -2.30 -6.33 4.11
C SER A 185 -2.72 -7.33 3.03
N PRO A 186 -3.86 -7.18 2.34
CA PRO A 186 -4.24 -8.10 1.27
C PRO A 186 -3.27 -8.04 0.09
N PHE A 187 -2.84 -6.84 -0.31
CA PHE A 187 -1.85 -6.64 -1.37
C PHE A 187 -0.53 -7.32 -1.04
N ARG A 188 0.01 -7.07 0.15
CA ARG A 188 1.25 -7.71 0.62
C ARG A 188 1.12 -9.22 0.72
N SER A 189 0.00 -9.71 1.24
CA SER A 189 -0.23 -11.14 1.44
C SER A 189 -0.34 -11.89 0.11
N ALA A 190 -1.06 -11.30 -0.86
CA ALA A 190 -1.15 -11.87 -2.20
C ALA A 190 0.22 -11.89 -2.89
N TYR A 191 1.01 -10.81 -2.79
CA TYR A 191 2.35 -10.74 -3.37
C TYR A 191 3.27 -11.81 -2.78
N ALA A 192 3.34 -11.90 -1.45
CA ALA A 192 4.15 -12.89 -0.76
C ALA A 192 3.72 -14.34 -1.08
N ALA A 193 2.42 -14.58 -1.27
CA ALA A 193 1.92 -15.90 -1.65
C ALA A 193 2.36 -16.31 -3.06
N VAL A 194 2.36 -15.39 -4.02
CA VAL A 194 2.83 -15.64 -5.39
C VAL A 194 4.34 -15.88 -5.39
N TYR A 195 5.10 -14.99 -4.73
CA TYR A 195 6.56 -15.13 -4.61
C TYR A 195 6.97 -16.51 -4.06
N ARG A 196 6.42 -16.91 -2.89
CA ARG A 196 6.76 -18.18 -2.23
C ARG A 196 6.39 -19.42 -3.04
N ARG A 197 5.46 -19.31 -3.99
CA ARG A 197 5.09 -20.43 -4.86
C ARG A 197 6.14 -20.67 -5.94
N GLN A 198 6.83 -19.63 -6.38
CA GLN A 198 7.87 -19.71 -7.40
C GLN A 198 9.22 -20.13 -6.82
N SER A 199 9.49 -19.77 -5.56
CA SER A 199 10.71 -20.19 -4.85
C SER A 199 10.68 -21.65 -4.36
N ARG A 200 9.68 -22.46 -4.74
CA ARG A 200 9.53 -23.89 -4.39
C ARG A 200 9.69 -24.75 -5.63
#